data_AF-A0A351FMT1-F1
#
_entry.id   AF-A0A351FMT1-F1
#
_cell.length_a   1.000
_cell.length_b   1.000
_cell.length_c   1.000
_cell.angle_alpha   90.00
_cell.angle_beta   90.00
_cell.angle_gamma   90.00
#
_symmetry.space_group_name_H-M   'P 1'
#
loop_
_entity.id
_entity.type
_entity.pdbx_description
1 polymer ?
#
loop_
_entity_poly.entity_id
_entity_poly.type
_entity_poly.pdbx_seq_one_letter_code
_entity_poly.pdbx_strand_id
1 'polypeptide(L)'
;KNRLYRNDGTGHFEDIADTAGVAEPINSLPCWFWDYNNDGALDIFVGAYTMDMDAYAANVFGLPVDVERTQLYRGDGQGGFQPVANEVGLARVSDVMGCNFGDLDNDGWLDFYLGTGAPGFDFLVPNLMYRNVTGQHFDDVSYSGGFGHLQKGHSVVFADFDQDGDQDVFQELGGAFLGDAFANAYFQNPGFDRQWLGVKLEGVQSNRCALGAVIHVWLTEQNQQRQVVRVCGAGGGFGGNPLQQHFGLGSATLDRVEVHWPTPAGYQVQVVRDVTPNQVLHIRESHD
;
A
#
# COMPACT_ATOMS: atom_id res chain seq x y z
N LYS A 1 10.30 -2.42 -19.56
CA LYS A 1 9.45 -3.59 -19.21
C LYS A 1 9.78 -4.00 -17.79
N ASN A 2 8.75 -4.32 -17.01
CA ASN A 2 8.88 -4.73 -15.62
C ASN A 2 9.45 -6.14 -15.51
N ARG A 3 9.94 -6.46 -14.32
CA ARG A 3 10.54 -7.75 -13.96
C ARG A 3 9.90 -8.23 -12.67
N LEU A 4 9.54 -9.51 -12.60
CA LEU A 4 9.00 -10.15 -11.41
C LEU A 4 9.85 -11.38 -11.15
N TYR A 5 10.61 -11.35 -10.06
CA TYR A 5 11.53 -12.42 -9.73
C TYR A 5 10.91 -13.38 -8.72
N ARG A 6 10.75 -14.65 -9.12
CA ARG A 6 10.37 -15.73 -8.22
C ARG A 6 11.62 -16.40 -7.68
N ASN A 7 11.77 -16.43 -6.35
CA ASN A 7 12.80 -17.21 -5.69
C ASN A 7 12.36 -18.67 -5.59
N ASP A 8 13.23 -19.61 -5.94
CA ASP A 8 12.98 -21.05 -5.82
C ASP A 8 13.29 -21.61 -4.41
N GLY A 9 13.63 -20.74 -3.46
CA GLY A 9 13.98 -21.09 -2.09
C GLY A 9 15.46 -21.46 -1.90
N THR A 10 16.23 -21.56 -2.98
CA THR A 10 17.68 -21.84 -2.97
C THR A 10 18.53 -20.58 -3.18
N GLY A 11 17.88 -19.42 -3.29
CA GLY A 11 18.54 -18.14 -3.61
C GLY A 11 18.72 -17.92 -5.11
N HIS A 12 18.16 -18.78 -5.94
CA HIS A 12 18.06 -18.56 -7.39
C HIS A 12 16.72 -17.91 -7.73
N PHE A 13 16.78 -16.91 -8.60
CA PHE A 13 15.65 -16.07 -8.98
C PHE A 13 15.38 -16.22 -10.47
N GLU A 14 14.15 -16.58 -10.80
CA GLU A 14 13.66 -16.65 -12.17
C GLU A 14 12.80 -15.42 -12.47
N ASP A 15 13.05 -14.73 -13.58
CA ASP A 15 12.16 -13.69 -14.06
C ASP A 15 10.93 -14.31 -14.73
N ILE A 16 9.77 -14.11 -14.12
CA ILE A 16 8.48 -14.64 -14.54
C ILE A 16 7.51 -13.54 -14.98
N ALA A 17 7.95 -12.29 -15.18
CA ALA A 17 7.03 -11.19 -15.49
C ALA A 17 6.16 -11.44 -16.72
N ASP A 18 6.75 -11.99 -17.79
CA ASP A 18 6.03 -12.27 -19.04
C ASP A 18 5.02 -13.43 -18.85
N THR A 19 5.40 -14.49 -18.13
CA THR A 19 4.54 -15.66 -17.89
C THR A 19 3.44 -15.37 -16.87
N ALA A 20 3.69 -14.48 -15.93
CA ALA A 20 2.72 -13.99 -14.95
C ALA A 20 1.82 -12.87 -15.49
N GLY A 21 2.14 -12.28 -16.64
CA GLY A 21 1.33 -11.22 -17.26
C GLY A 21 1.47 -9.84 -16.63
N VAL A 22 2.60 -9.55 -15.98
CA VAL A 22 2.83 -8.31 -15.19
C VAL A 22 4.01 -7.47 -15.71
N ALA A 23 4.38 -7.64 -16.98
CA ALA A 23 5.52 -6.94 -17.58
C ALA A 23 5.24 -5.45 -17.94
N GLU A 24 3.97 -5.04 -17.86
CA GLU A 24 3.45 -3.72 -18.20
C GLU A 24 3.19 -2.89 -16.91
N PRO A 25 3.17 -1.55 -16.99
CA PRO A 25 3.58 -0.74 -18.13
C PRO A 25 5.11 -0.78 -18.31
N ILE A 26 5.60 -0.57 -19.54
CA ILE A 26 7.02 -0.54 -19.91
C ILE A 26 7.75 0.62 -19.24
N ASN A 27 7.14 1.80 -19.22
CA ASN A 27 7.62 2.99 -18.51
C ASN A 27 6.88 3.12 -17.18
N SER A 28 7.52 2.60 -16.14
CA SER A 28 7.04 2.58 -14.77
C SER A 28 8.11 3.12 -13.84
N LEU A 29 7.71 3.49 -12.63
CA LEU A 29 8.68 3.88 -11.60
C LEU A 29 8.44 3.14 -10.27
N PRO A 30 7.38 3.40 -9.49
CA PRO A 30 7.12 2.60 -8.31
C PRO A 30 6.30 1.34 -8.60
N CYS A 31 6.54 0.30 -7.81
CA CYS A 31 5.66 -0.85 -7.66
C CYS A 31 5.60 -1.30 -6.20
N TRP A 32 4.53 -1.98 -5.79
CA TRP A 32 4.42 -2.59 -4.46
C TRP A 32 3.49 -3.81 -4.46
N PHE A 33 3.62 -4.61 -3.40
CA PHE A 33 2.70 -5.71 -3.07
C PHE A 33 1.83 -5.34 -1.87
N TRP A 34 0.55 -5.70 -1.94
CA TRP A 34 -0.44 -5.49 -0.86
C TRP A 34 -1.66 -6.38 -1.09
N ASP A 35 -2.57 -6.50 -0.12
CA ASP A 35 -3.85 -7.20 -0.27
C ASP A 35 -4.96 -6.14 -0.26
N TYR A 36 -5.34 -5.62 -1.43
CA TYR A 36 -6.22 -4.44 -1.50
C TYR A 36 -7.69 -4.79 -1.29
N ASN A 37 -8.05 -6.05 -1.58
CA ASN A 37 -9.43 -6.54 -1.51
C ASN A 37 -9.66 -7.49 -0.33
N ASN A 38 -8.69 -7.63 0.57
CA ASN A 38 -8.74 -8.49 1.76
C ASN A 38 -9.10 -9.95 1.42
N ASP A 39 -8.63 -10.46 0.27
CA ASP A 39 -8.85 -11.85 -0.14
C ASP A 39 -7.74 -12.80 0.33
N GLY A 40 -6.68 -12.26 0.94
CA GLY A 40 -5.53 -12.99 1.47
C GLY A 40 -4.45 -13.28 0.42
N ALA A 41 -4.64 -12.87 -0.83
CA ALA A 41 -3.60 -12.88 -1.86
C ALA A 41 -2.91 -11.51 -1.94
N LEU A 42 -1.64 -11.50 -2.33
CA LEU A 42 -0.94 -10.24 -2.63
C LEU A 42 -1.18 -9.85 -4.09
N ASP A 43 -1.61 -8.62 -4.27
CA ASP A 43 -1.80 -7.90 -5.52
C ASP A 43 -0.57 -7.03 -5.82
N ILE A 44 -0.42 -6.62 -7.08
CA ILE A 44 0.68 -5.77 -7.53
C ILE A 44 0.13 -4.46 -8.08
N PHE A 45 0.53 -3.34 -7.50
CA PHE A 45 0.39 -2.03 -8.13
C PHE A 45 1.66 -1.70 -8.92
N VAL A 46 1.50 -1.10 -10.11
CA VAL A 46 2.60 -0.54 -10.89
C VAL A 46 2.22 0.84 -11.44
N GLY A 47 2.93 1.87 -10.99
CA GLY A 47 2.70 3.25 -11.42
C GLY A 47 3.31 3.52 -12.80
N ALA A 48 2.49 3.97 -13.75
CA ALA A 48 2.98 4.43 -15.04
C ALA A 48 3.69 5.78 -14.91
N TYR A 49 4.75 5.97 -15.68
CA TYR A 49 5.59 7.16 -15.68
C TYR A 49 5.93 7.59 -17.10
N THR A 50 5.02 8.33 -17.71
CA THR A 50 5.05 8.71 -19.14
C THR A 50 5.77 10.02 -19.38
N MET A 51 5.78 10.92 -18.37
CA MET A 51 6.28 12.30 -18.46
C MET A 51 5.64 13.10 -19.61
N ASP A 52 4.39 12.79 -19.94
CA ASP A 52 3.64 13.43 -21.02
C ASP A 52 2.48 14.26 -20.45
N MET A 53 2.68 15.58 -20.38
CA MET A 53 1.70 16.49 -19.80
C MET A 53 0.45 16.64 -20.68
N ASP A 54 0.59 16.50 -22.00
CA ASP A 54 -0.54 16.54 -22.93
C ASP A 54 -1.41 15.29 -22.74
N ALA A 55 -0.78 14.12 -22.57
CA ALA A 55 -1.50 12.88 -22.27
C ALA A 55 -2.17 12.93 -20.89
N TYR A 56 -1.50 13.49 -19.87
CA TYR A 56 -2.12 13.70 -18.56
C TYR A 56 -3.36 14.60 -18.68
N ALA A 57 -3.24 15.76 -19.32
CA ALA A 57 -4.36 16.69 -19.51
C ALA A 57 -5.50 16.05 -20.30
N ALA A 58 -5.20 15.37 -21.40
CA ALA A 58 -6.18 14.63 -22.19
C ALA A 58 -6.90 13.56 -21.36
N ASN A 59 -6.19 12.82 -20.49
CA ASN A 59 -6.79 11.84 -19.59
C ASN A 59 -7.79 12.49 -18.61
N VAL A 60 -7.42 13.63 -18.01
CA VAL A 60 -8.28 14.40 -17.10
C VAL A 60 -9.55 14.89 -17.80
N PHE A 61 -9.46 15.31 -19.07
CA PHE A 61 -10.61 15.74 -19.86
C PHE A 61 -11.42 14.59 -20.48
N GLY A 62 -11.06 13.33 -20.22
CA GLY A 62 -11.73 12.17 -20.79
C GLY A 62 -11.52 12.02 -22.31
N LEU A 63 -10.46 12.63 -22.84
CA LEU A 63 -10.07 12.50 -24.24
C LEU A 63 -9.30 11.18 -24.46
N PRO A 64 -9.30 10.64 -25.69
CA PRO A 64 -8.47 9.49 -26.02
C PRO A 64 -6.98 9.78 -25.76
N VAL A 65 -6.31 8.84 -25.10
CA VAL A 65 -4.86 8.88 -24.88
C VAL A 65 -4.22 7.56 -25.30
N ASP A 66 -3.12 7.67 -26.02
CA ASP A 66 -2.32 6.55 -26.55
C ASP A 66 -0.99 6.44 -25.81
N VAL A 67 -1.09 6.35 -24.47
CA VAL A 67 0.04 6.16 -23.58
C VAL A 67 -0.28 5.07 -22.55
N GLU A 68 0.76 4.56 -21.92
CA GLU A 68 0.65 3.57 -20.86
C GLU A 68 -0.05 4.17 -19.63
N ARG A 69 -0.81 3.32 -18.93
CA ARG A 69 -1.57 3.72 -17.75
C ARG A 69 -1.13 2.89 -16.56
N THR A 70 -1.28 3.45 -15.37
CA THR A 70 -1.06 2.74 -14.11
C THR A 70 -1.84 1.44 -14.09
N GLN A 71 -1.20 0.38 -13.59
CA GLN A 71 -1.75 -0.97 -13.53
C GLN A 71 -1.95 -1.41 -12.08
N LEU A 72 -2.99 -2.20 -11.88
CA LEU A 72 -3.23 -3.00 -10.68
C LEU A 72 -3.50 -4.42 -11.16
N TYR A 73 -2.79 -5.37 -10.57
CA TYR A 73 -2.89 -6.79 -10.87
C TYR A 73 -3.39 -7.53 -9.64
N ARG A 74 -4.58 -8.12 -9.71
CA ARG A 74 -5.12 -8.94 -8.63
C ARG A 74 -4.44 -10.30 -8.60
N GLY A 75 -3.89 -10.70 -7.46
CA GLY A 75 -3.26 -12.00 -7.27
C GLY A 75 -4.28 -13.12 -7.08
N ASP A 76 -3.92 -14.34 -7.44
CA ASP A 76 -4.74 -15.54 -7.17
C ASP A 76 -4.25 -16.37 -5.96
N GLY A 77 -3.19 -15.91 -5.29
CA GLY A 77 -2.52 -16.61 -4.18
C GLY A 77 -1.69 -17.83 -4.60
N GLN A 78 -1.68 -18.19 -5.88
CA GLN A 78 -0.94 -19.31 -6.48
C GLN A 78 0.18 -18.83 -7.43
N GLY A 79 0.38 -17.52 -7.53
CA GLY A 79 1.42 -16.88 -8.36
C GLY A 79 0.93 -16.41 -9.73
N GLY A 80 -0.37 -16.50 -9.99
CA GLY A 80 -1.03 -15.88 -11.14
C GLY A 80 -1.59 -14.49 -10.80
N PHE A 81 -1.76 -13.67 -11.84
CA PHE A 81 -2.19 -12.29 -11.72
C PHE A 81 -3.18 -11.92 -12.83
N GLN A 82 -4.20 -11.12 -12.49
CA GLN A 82 -5.18 -10.58 -13.44
C GLN A 82 -5.13 -9.05 -13.44
N PRO A 83 -5.01 -8.37 -14.60
CA PRO A 83 -5.11 -6.91 -14.64
C PRO A 83 -6.54 -6.45 -14.32
N VAL A 84 -6.68 -5.59 -13.30
CA VAL A 84 -7.98 -5.09 -12.79
C VAL A 84 -8.06 -3.56 -12.73
N ALA A 85 -7.02 -2.83 -13.17
CA ALA A 85 -6.95 -1.37 -13.06
C ALA A 85 -8.18 -0.63 -13.62
N ASN A 86 -8.74 -1.09 -14.76
CA ASN A 86 -9.95 -0.50 -15.33
C ASN A 86 -11.19 -0.77 -14.47
N GLU A 87 -11.30 -1.97 -13.91
CA GLU A 87 -12.44 -2.40 -13.09
C GLU A 87 -12.54 -1.58 -11.80
N VAL A 88 -11.38 -1.28 -11.19
CA VAL A 88 -11.31 -0.56 -9.91
C VAL A 88 -11.11 0.96 -10.04
N GLY A 89 -11.09 1.50 -11.27
CA GLY A 89 -11.01 2.94 -11.53
C GLY A 89 -9.61 3.57 -11.54
N LEU A 90 -8.56 2.75 -11.57
CA LEU A 90 -7.15 3.15 -11.49
C LEU A 90 -6.39 3.20 -12.82
N ALA A 91 -6.98 2.74 -13.93
CA ALA A 91 -6.38 2.82 -15.25
C ALA A 91 -6.34 4.28 -15.77
N ARG A 92 -5.38 5.06 -15.26
CA ARG A 92 -5.22 6.50 -15.53
C ARG A 92 -3.77 6.84 -15.86
N VAL A 93 -3.59 8.01 -16.48
CA VAL A 93 -2.27 8.64 -16.62
C VAL A 93 -2.04 9.43 -15.34
N SER A 94 -1.05 9.02 -14.55
CA SER A 94 -0.84 9.59 -13.21
C SER A 94 0.61 9.98 -12.92
N ASP A 95 1.56 9.60 -13.77
CA ASP A 95 3.00 9.95 -13.67
C ASP A 95 3.54 9.83 -12.25
N VAL A 96 3.46 8.60 -11.73
CA VAL A 96 3.76 8.30 -10.33
C VAL A 96 5.27 8.22 -10.13
N MET A 97 5.79 8.96 -9.15
CA MET A 97 7.19 8.91 -8.73
C MET A 97 7.38 8.16 -7.41
N GLY A 98 6.47 8.34 -6.47
CA GLY A 98 6.53 7.59 -5.22
C GLY A 98 5.18 7.42 -4.57
N CYS A 99 5.10 6.54 -3.61
CA CYS A 99 3.85 6.00 -3.15
C CYS A 99 4.00 5.15 -1.90
N ASN A 100 2.94 5.12 -1.12
CA ASN A 100 2.75 4.11 -0.10
C ASN A 100 1.26 3.95 0.19
N PHE A 101 0.93 2.96 1.01
CA PHE A 101 -0.43 2.63 1.38
C PHE A 101 -0.60 2.58 2.90
N GLY A 102 -1.84 2.71 3.35
CA GLY A 102 -2.25 2.69 4.76
C GLY A 102 -3.77 2.58 4.86
N ASP A 103 -4.32 2.63 6.05
CA ASP A 103 -5.75 2.61 6.33
C ASP A 103 -6.12 4.00 6.86
N LEU A 104 -6.47 4.91 5.94
CA LEU A 104 -6.63 6.34 6.23
C LEU A 104 -7.80 6.57 7.19
N ASP A 105 -8.88 5.81 7.01
CA ASP A 105 -10.11 6.02 7.75
C ASP A 105 -10.45 4.89 8.73
N ASN A 106 -9.52 3.98 9.00
CA ASN A 106 -9.67 2.87 9.92
C ASN A 106 -10.87 1.94 9.60
N ASP A 107 -11.29 1.79 8.33
CA ASP A 107 -12.32 0.78 7.94
C ASP A 107 -11.77 -0.64 7.69
N GLY A 108 -10.45 -0.81 7.67
CA GLY A 108 -9.79 -2.09 7.41
C GLY A 108 -9.43 -2.32 5.95
N TRP A 109 -9.69 -1.36 5.07
CA TRP A 109 -9.33 -1.41 3.65
C TRP A 109 -8.13 -0.50 3.39
N LEU A 110 -7.14 -1.00 2.65
CA LEU A 110 -5.94 -0.21 2.38
C LEU A 110 -6.21 0.84 1.30
N ASP A 111 -6.04 2.09 1.69
CA ASP A 111 -5.95 3.29 0.88
C ASP A 111 -4.50 3.55 0.45
N PHE A 112 -4.29 4.51 -0.45
CA PHE A 112 -2.92 4.86 -0.85
C PHE A 112 -2.79 6.29 -1.35
N TYR A 113 -1.57 6.80 -1.23
CA TYR A 113 -1.19 8.13 -1.70
C TYR A 113 -0.08 8.03 -2.74
N LEU A 114 -0.25 8.78 -3.83
CA LEU A 114 0.67 8.86 -4.95
C LEU A 114 1.34 10.24 -4.98
N GLY A 115 2.65 10.25 -4.81
CA GLY A 115 3.51 11.31 -5.29
C GLY A 115 3.64 11.24 -6.81
N THR A 116 3.31 12.34 -7.47
CA THR A 116 3.26 12.47 -8.92
C THR A 116 4.18 13.59 -9.39
N GLY A 117 4.46 13.65 -10.69
CA GLY A 117 5.17 14.76 -11.32
C GLY A 117 6.27 14.29 -12.25
N ALA A 118 7.04 15.24 -12.81
CA ALA A 118 8.19 14.95 -13.65
C ALA A 118 9.23 16.08 -13.57
N PRO A 119 10.48 15.88 -14.04
CA PRO A 119 11.53 16.91 -14.09
C PRO A 119 11.13 18.27 -14.71
N GLY A 120 10.26 18.30 -15.72
CA GLY A 120 9.84 19.54 -16.39
C GLY A 120 9.19 20.54 -15.44
N PHE A 121 9.55 21.83 -15.55
CA PHE A 121 8.93 22.90 -14.75
C PHE A 121 7.49 23.22 -15.20
N ASP A 122 7.16 22.82 -16.43
CA ASP A 122 5.83 22.86 -17.02
C ASP A 122 4.94 21.69 -16.55
N PHE A 123 5.52 20.69 -15.88
CA PHE A 123 4.81 19.51 -15.41
C PHE A 123 4.21 19.72 -14.01
N LEU A 124 3.00 20.31 -13.97
CA LEU A 124 2.25 20.61 -12.75
C LEU A 124 1.00 19.74 -12.67
N VAL A 125 1.12 18.62 -11.95
CA VAL A 125 0.02 17.67 -11.71
C VAL A 125 -0.17 17.49 -10.20
N PRO A 126 -1.41 17.27 -9.72
CA PRO A 126 -1.67 17.00 -8.31
C PRO A 126 -1.20 15.61 -7.90
N ASN A 127 -0.59 15.52 -6.72
CA ASN A 127 -0.47 14.27 -5.97
C ASN A 127 -1.87 13.71 -5.67
N LEU A 128 -2.00 12.38 -5.69
CA LEU A 128 -3.31 11.72 -5.72
C LEU A 128 -3.52 10.81 -4.51
N MET A 129 -4.59 11.05 -3.74
CA MET A 129 -5.03 10.18 -2.64
C MET A 129 -6.24 9.36 -3.07
N TYR A 130 -6.14 8.05 -2.90
CA TYR A 130 -7.20 7.11 -3.26
C TYR A 130 -7.71 6.39 -2.03
N ARG A 131 -9.01 6.52 -1.78
CA ARG A 131 -9.73 5.79 -0.73
C ARG A 131 -10.32 4.50 -1.30
N ASN A 132 -10.06 3.37 -0.67
CA ASN A 132 -10.54 2.07 -1.06
C ASN A 132 -11.98 1.85 -0.59
N VAL A 133 -12.87 1.58 -1.54
CA VAL A 133 -14.29 1.32 -1.25
C VAL A 133 -14.52 -0.17 -1.19
N THR A 134 -14.20 -0.75 -0.04
CA THR A 134 -14.46 -2.17 0.29
C THR A 134 -13.88 -3.18 -0.71
N GLY A 135 -12.71 -2.88 -1.29
CA GLY A 135 -12.04 -3.74 -2.27
C GLY A 135 -12.68 -3.74 -3.67
N GLN A 136 -13.71 -2.92 -3.90
CA GLN A 136 -14.44 -2.91 -5.17
C GLN A 136 -13.88 -1.90 -6.15
N HIS A 137 -13.56 -0.69 -5.68
CA HIS A 137 -13.00 0.40 -6.47
C HIS A 137 -12.30 1.40 -5.54
N PHE A 138 -11.64 2.39 -6.15
CA PHE A 138 -10.98 3.47 -5.42
C PHE A 138 -11.60 4.82 -5.77
N ASP A 139 -11.99 5.56 -4.74
CA ASP A 139 -12.42 6.95 -4.86
C ASP A 139 -11.20 7.88 -4.84
N ASP A 140 -11.14 8.81 -5.79
CA ASP A 140 -10.17 9.90 -5.77
C ASP A 140 -10.62 10.95 -4.73
N VAL A 141 -9.93 10.97 -3.59
CA VAL A 141 -10.18 11.90 -2.48
C VAL A 141 -9.13 13.00 -2.40
N SER A 142 -8.35 13.21 -3.47
CA SER A 142 -7.25 14.17 -3.51
C SER A 142 -7.69 15.60 -3.17
N TYR A 143 -8.84 16.01 -3.71
CA TYR A 143 -9.39 17.34 -3.44
C TYR A 143 -10.18 17.40 -2.13
N SER A 144 -11.08 16.44 -1.91
CA SER A 144 -11.95 16.43 -0.72
C SER A 144 -11.18 16.27 0.59
N GLY A 145 -10.07 15.52 0.57
CA GLY A 145 -9.16 15.34 1.71
C GLY A 145 -8.02 16.36 1.78
N GLY A 146 -7.87 17.27 0.80
CA GLY A 146 -6.82 18.29 0.81
C GLY A 146 -5.41 17.79 0.46
N PHE A 147 -5.29 16.59 -0.14
CA PHE A 147 -4.03 15.95 -0.52
C PHE A 147 -3.46 16.42 -1.88
N GLY A 148 -4.21 17.19 -2.66
CA GLY A 148 -3.87 17.58 -4.05
C GLY A 148 -2.70 18.57 -4.19
N HIS A 149 -1.54 18.27 -3.62
CA HIS A 149 -0.35 19.11 -3.71
C HIS A 149 0.21 19.12 -5.15
N LEU A 150 0.55 20.30 -5.68
CA LEU A 150 0.99 20.47 -7.08
C LEU A 150 2.52 20.38 -7.27
N GLN A 151 3.27 20.24 -6.19
CA GLN A 151 4.71 19.96 -6.28
C GLN A 151 4.95 18.47 -6.40
N LYS A 152 6.06 18.15 -7.05
CA LYS A 152 6.54 16.78 -7.28
C LYS A 152 6.59 16.02 -5.96
N GLY A 153 5.88 14.90 -5.88
CA GLY A 153 5.88 14.04 -4.70
C GLY A 153 6.77 12.83 -4.90
N HIS A 154 7.65 12.55 -3.94
CA HIS A 154 8.51 11.36 -3.94
C HIS A 154 8.10 10.42 -2.81
N SER A 155 8.85 10.43 -1.71
CA SER A 155 8.64 9.53 -0.59
C SER A 155 7.28 9.75 0.08
N VAL A 156 6.53 8.67 0.31
CA VAL A 156 5.27 8.69 1.07
C VAL A 156 5.37 7.73 2.27
N VAL A 157 4.87 8.17 3.42
CA VAL A 157 4.81 7.38 4.65
C VAL A 157 3.43 7.54 5.30
N PHE A 158 2.77 6.42 5.58
CA PHE A 158 1.61 6.32 6.45
C PHE A 158 2.07 5.86 7.83
N ALA A 159 1.78 6.65 8.87
CA ALA A 159 2.11 6.32 10.24
C ALA A 159 1.25 7.09 11.24
N ASP A 160 0.96 6.46 12.36
CA ASP A 160 0.36 7.09 13.54
C ASP A 160 1.49 7.83 14.32
N PHE A 161 1.80 9.07 13.91
CA PHE A 161 2.96 9.81 14.42
C PHE A 161 2.74 10.36 15.82
N ASP A 162 1.51 10.75 16.16
CA ASP A 162 1.14 11.28 17.47
C ASP A 162 0.52 10.25 18.41
N GLN A 163 0.37 8.99 17.96
CA GLN A 163 -0.05 7.83 18.74
C GLN A 163 -1.51 7.92 19.23
N ASP A 164 -2.39 8.50 18.41
CA ASP A 164 -3.82 8.65 18.71
C ASP A 164 -4.69 7.57 18.05
N GLY A 165 -4.12 6.81 17.12
CA GLY A 165 -4.76 5.64 16.51
C GLY A 165 -5.25 5.84 15.10
N ASP A 166 -5.03 6.99 14.49
CA ASP A 166 -5.19 7.17 13.06
C ASP A 166 -3.86 7.41 12.35
N GLN A 167 -3.80 7.00 11.08
CA GLN A 167 -2.58 7.15 10.31
C GLN A 167 -2.55 8.54 9.68
N ASP A 168 -1.53 9.31 10.04
CA ASP A 168 -1.14 10.51 9.31
C ASP A 168 -0.41 10.13 8.02
N VAL A 169 -0.27 11.12 7.15
CA VAL A 169 0.52 11.00 5.92
C VAL A 169 1.66 12.01 5.92
N PHE A 170 2.89 11.54 5.75
CA PHE A 170 4.04 12.38 5.46
C PHE A 170 4.45 12.21 4.01
N GLN A 171 4.73 13.32 3.32
CA GLN A 171 5.18 13.32 1.94
C GLN A 171 6.41 14.21 1.76
N GLU A 172 7.44 13.63 1.15
CA GLU A 172 8.58 14.37 0.63
C GLU A 172 8.22 15.05 -0.69
N LEU A 173 8.48 16.36 -0.75
CA LEU A 173 8.12 17.21 -1.88
C LEU A 173 9.33 17.92 -2.48
N GLY A 174 9.24 18.16 -3.78
CA GLY A 174 10.30 18.77 -4.58
C GLY A 174 11.05 17.73 -5.42
N GLY A 175 11.98 18.18 -6.24
CA GLY A 175 12.68 17.33 -7.20
C GLY A 175 14.20 17.30 -7.05
N ALA A 176 14.84 16.68 -8.05
CA ALA A 176 16.28 16.49 -8.07
C ALA A 176 17.07 17.78 -8.37
N PHE A 177 16.40 18.87 -8.77
CA PHE A 177 17.05 20.11 -9.17
C PHE A 177 16.97 21.14 -8.05
N LEU A 178 17.99 22.00 -7.95
CA LEU A 178 17.97 23.06 -6.93
C LEU A 178 16.75 23.98 -7.06
N GLY A 179 16.26 24.18 -8.29
CA GLY A 179 15.12 25.05 -8.59
C GLY A 179 13.75 24.45 -8.31
N ASP A 180 13.65 23.14 -8.04
CA ASP A 180 12.40 22.47 -7.70
C ASP A 180 12.40 21.88 -6.28
N ALA A 181 13.31 22.35 -5.41
CA ALA A 181 13.27 22.06 -3.99
C ALA A 181 12.00 22.66 -3.35
N PHE A 182 11.36 21.90 -2.45
CA PHE A 182 10.14 22.33 -1.78
C PHE A 182 10.09 21.86 -0.33
N ALA A 183 9.18 22.44 0.46
CA ALA A 183 8.94 21.99 1.82
C ALA A 183 8.09 20.72 1.81
N ASN A 184 8.49 19.71 2.59
CA ASN A 184 7.70 18.49 2.76
C ASN A 184 6.32 18.80 3.34
N ALA A 185 5.35 17.93 3.05
CA ALA A 185 4.01 18.00 3.60
C ALA A 185 3.81 16.96 4.68
N TYR A 186 3.11 17.35 5.73
CA TYR A 186 2.60 16.46 6.78
C TYR A 186 1.10 16.73 6.89
N PHE A 187 0.31 15.68 6.69
CA PHE A 187 -1.13 15.68 6.78
C PHE A 187 -1.50 14.98 8.07
N GLN A 188 -1.80 15.78 9.10
CA GLN A 188 -2.35 15.25 10.34
C GLN A 188 -3.77 14.76 10.08
N ASN A 189 -4.03 13.51 10.42
CA ASN A 189 -5.35 12.92 10.34
C ASN A 189 -6.10 13.26 11.65
N PRO A 190 -7.36 13.74 11.57
CA PRO A 190 -8.13 14.07 12.77
C PRO A 190 -8.96 12.89 13.30
N GLY A 191 -8.78 11.70 12.73
CA GLY A 191 -9.54 10.51 13.07
C GLY A 191 -10.97 10.43 12.50
N PHE A 192 -11.57 9.24 12.63
CA PHE A 192 -12.88 8.88 12.07
C PHE A 192 -13.82 8.18 13.08
N ASP A 193 -13.51 8.26 14.38
CA ASP A 193 -14.25 7.57 15.46
C ASP A 193 -14.40 6.04 15.25
N ARG A 194 -13.37 5.41 14.68
CA ARG A 194 -13.33 3.97 14.38
C ARG A 194 -12.27 3.26 15.20
N GLN A 195 -12.50 1.98 15.43
CA GLN A 195 -11.57 1.16 16.20
C GLN A 195 -10.35 0.81 15.35
N TRP A 196 -9.20 0.66 16.01
CA TRP A 196 -7.93 0.33 15.36
C TRP A 196 -7.12 -0.68 16.19
N LEU A 197 -6.11 -1.27 15.58
CA LEU A 197 -5.10 -2.07 16.27
C LEU A 197 -3.73 -1.84 15.63
N GLY A 198 -2.77 -1.38 16.42
CA GLY A 198 -1.36 -1.42 16.04
C GLY A 198 -0.75 -2.75 16.45
N VAL A 199 0.03 -3.39 15.58
CA VAL A 199 0.74 -4.64 15.89
C VAL A 199 2.22 -4.45 15.65
N LYS A 200 3.01 -4.57 16.72
CA LYS A 200 4.47 -4.55 16.68
C LYS A 200 5.00 -5.95 16.93
N LEU A 201 5.78 -6.47 15.99
CA LEU A 201 6.37 -7.81 16.09
C LEU A 201 7.85 -7.74 16.51
N GLU A 202 8.28 -8.72 17.31
CA GLU A 202 9.67 -8.96 17.67
C GLU A 202 10.04 -10.42 17.36
N GLY A 203 10.83 -10.63 16.31
CA GLY A 203 11.33 -11.96 15.96
C GLY A 203 12.42 -12.47 16.92
N VAL A 204 12.52 -13.78 17.05
CA VAL A 204 13.44 -14.52 17.91
C VAL A 204 14.12 -15.66 17.16
N GLN A 205 13.34 -16.57 16.57
CA GLN A 205 13.85 -17.59 15.63
C GLN A 205 13.90 -17.01 14.21
N SER A 206 12.85 -16.29 13.84
CA SER A 206 12.82 -15.42 12.66
C SER A 206 13.69 -14.17 12.83
N ASN A 207 13.86 -13.40 11.75
CA ASN A 207 14.63 -12.15 11.80
C ASN A 207 14.03 -11.17 12.82
N ARG A 208 14.88 -10.40 13.53
CA ARG A 208 14.47 -9.56 14.66
C ARG A 208 13.38 -8.52 14.33
N CYS A 209 13.36 -8.07 13.07
CA CYS A 209 12.40 -7.12 12.53
C CYS A 209 11.08 -7.78 12.07
N ALA A 210 10.97 -9.11 12.18
CA ALA A 210 9.85 -9.91 11.71
C ALA A 210 9.49 -9.70 10.22
N LEU A 211 10.46 -9.28 9.39
CA LEU A 211 10.24 -9.07 7.96
C LEU A 211 9.72 -10.34 7.31
N GLY A 212 8.61 -10.22 6.56
CA GLY A 212 7.93 -11.34 5.92
C GLY A 212 6.99 -12.13 6.83
N ALA A 213 6.85 -11.78 8.12
CA ALA A 213 5.79 -12.35 8.95
C ALA A 213 4.42 -11.90 8.45
N VAL A 214 3.45 -12.81 8.45
CA VAL A 214 2.08 -12.54 8.02
C VAL A 214 1.20 -12.44 9.25
N ILE A 215 0.48 -11.33 9.39
CA ILE A 215 -0.43 -11.07 10.50
C ILE A 215 -1.86 -11.18 9.98
N HIS A 216 -2.61 -12.10 10.55
CA HIS A 216 -4.05 -12.24 10.32
C HIS A 216 -4.79 -11.66 11.52
N VAL A 217 -5.64 -10.67 11.27
CA VAL A 217 -6.56 -10.12 12.27
C VAL A 217 -7.95 -10.61 11.94
N TRP A 218 -8.52 -11.41 12.83
CA TRP A 218 -9.86 -11.99 12.67
C TRP A 218 -10.90 -11.13 13.36
N LEU A 219 -11.93 -10.76 12.61
CA LEU A 219 -12.95 -9.81 13.00
C LEU A 219 -14.34 -10.40 12.81
N THR A 220 -15.27 -10.05 13.70
CA THR A 220 -16.69 -10.35 13.55
C THR A 220 -17.49 -9.05 13.37
N GLU A 221 -18.21 -8.93 12.27
CA GLU A 221 -19.06 -7.79 11.93
C GLU A 221 -20.41 -8.28 11.42
N GLN A 222 -21.51 -7.79 11.99
CA GLN A 222 -22.88 -8.23 11.62
C GLN A 222 -23.07 -9.76 11.62
N ASN A 223 -22.46 -10.47 12.58
CA ASN A 223 -22.43 -11.95 12.67
C ASN A 223 -21.70 -12.67 11.52
N GLN A 224 -20.92 -11.95 10.72
CA GLN A 224 -20.03 -12.53 9.71
C GLN A 224 -18.59 -12.38 10.16
N GLN A 225 -17.80 -13.45 9.99
CA GLN A 225 -16.36 -13.38 10.19
C GLN A 225 -15.68 -12.89 8.93
N ARG A 226 -14.75 -11.96 9.09
CA ARG A 226 -13.80 -11.54 8.06
C ARG A 226 -12.39 -11.54 8.64
N GLN A 227 -11.39 -11.52 7.77
CA GLN A 227 -10.01 -11.34 8.15
C GLN A 227 -9.41 -10.15 7.42
N VAL A 228 -8.43 -9.51 8.06
CA VAL A 228 -7.55 -8.51 7.44
C VAL A 228 -6.13 -9.03 7.57
N VAL A 229 -5.41 -9.06 6.46
CA VAL A 229 -4.07 -9.64 6.39
C VAL A 229 -3.05 -8.55 6.08
N ARG A 230 -1.92 -8.55 6.80
CA ARG A 230 -0.77 -7.68 6.51
C ARG A 230 0.52 -8.49 6.55
N VAL A 231 1.41 -8.21 5.61
CA VAL A 231 2.77 -8.74 5.61
C VAL A 231 3.68 -7.69 6.25
N CYS A 232 4.41 -8.07 7.29
CA CYS A 232 5.33 -7.19 7.99
C CYS A 232 6.46 -6.74 7.04
N GLY A 233 6.48 -5.44 6.78
CA GLY A 233 7.42 -4.77 5.90
C GLY A 233 7.14 -3.27 5.85
N ALA A 234 7.93 -2.54 5.08
CA ALA A 234 7.80 -1.09 4.94
C ALA A 234 6.80 -0.66 3.83
N GLY A 235 6.27 -1.62 3.08
CA GLY A 235 5.36 -1.39 1.94
C GLY A 235 6.02 -0.60 0.80
N GLY A 236 5.16 0.04 0.00
CA GLY A 236 5.45 1.21 -0.85
C GLY A 236 6.54 1.14 -1.92
N GLY A 237 6.62 2.21 -2.70
CA GLY A 237 7.70 2.52 -3.62
C GLY A 237 8.14 3.97 -3.41
N PHE A 238 9.42 4.20 -3.10
CA PHE A 238 9.91 5.48 -2.54
C PHE A 238 9.19 5.87 -1.24
N GLY A 239 9.87 5.68 -0.12
CA GLY A 239 9.31 5.80 1.22
C GLY A 239 9.22 4.45 1.92
N GLY A 240 9.04 4.48 3.24
CA GLY A 240 9.00 3.28 4.06
C GLY A 240 8.16 3.48 5.29
N ASN A 241 7.02 2.78 5.36
CA ASN A 241 6.17 2.77 6.53
C ASN A 241 6.90 2.14 7.73
N PRO A 242 6.48 2.46 8.96
CA PRO A 242 6.94 1.75 10.14
C PRO A 242 6.69 0.24 10.04
N LEU A 243 7.55 -0.57 10.67
CA LEU A 243 7.33 -2.01 10.76
C LEU A 243 6.13 -2.39 11.66
N GLN A 244 5.69 -1.46 12.52
CA GLN A 244 4.40 -1.59 13.20
C GLN A 244 3.29 -1.57 12.16
N GLN A 245 2.54 -2.67 12.08
CA GLN A 245 1.43 -2.80 11.14
C GLN A 245 0.17 -2.21 11.77
N HIS A 246 -0.54 -1.39 11.02
CA HIS A 246 -1.80 -0.77 11.45
C HIS A 246 -2.99 -1.50 10.82
N PHE A 247 -4.06 -1.64 11.61
CA PHE A 247 -5.30 -2.28 11.20
C PHE A 247 -6.48 -1.41 11.62
N GLY A 248 -7.21 -0.85 10.66
CA GLY A 248 -8.56 -0.37 10.90
C GLY A 248 -9.50 -1.55 11.16
N LEU A 249 -10.31 -1.42 12.20
CA LEU A 249 -11.30 -2.42 12.60
C LEU A 249 -12.72 -1.96 12.29
N GLY A 250 -12.89 -0.70 11.89
CA GLY A 250 -14.20 -0.08 11.65
C GLY A 250 -15.09 -0.20 12.89
N SER A 251 -16.21 -0.91 12.74
CA SER A 251 -17.15 -1.23 13.82
C SER A 251 -17.12 -2.70 14.26
N ALA A 252 -16.18 -3.47 13.73
CA ALA A 252 -16.11 -4.91 13.96
C ALA A 252 -15.57 -5.25 15.35
N THR A 253 -15.98 -6.41 15.88
CA THR A 253 -15.38 -6.97 17.10
C THR A 253 -14.11 -7.73 16.75
N LEU A 254 -13.03 -7.47 17.50
CA LEU A 254 -11.77 -8.19 17.37
C LEU A 254 -11.84 -9.55 18.08
N ASP A 255 -11.63 -10.63 17.32
CA ASP A 255 -11.69 -12.01 17.85
C ASP A 255 -10.30 -12.51 18.31
N ARG A 256 -9.32 -12.44 17.40
CA ARG A 256 -7.94 -12.91 17.63
C ARG A 256 -6.96 -12.35 16.60
N VAL A 257 -5.69 -12.38 16.97
CA VAL A 257 -4.56 -12.09 16.08
C VAL A 257 -3.76 -13.38 15.90
N GLU A 258 -3.50 -13.78 14.66
CA GLU A 258 -2.62 -14.89 14.32
C GLU A 258 -1.39 -14.35 13.60
N VAL A 259 -0.19 -14.72 14.07
CA VAL A 259 1.07 -14.32 13.46
C VAL A 259 1.74 -15.56 12.88
N HIS A 260 2.03 -15.53 11.59
CA HIS A 260 2.75 -16.55 10.86
C HIS A 260 4.20 -16.07 10.75
N TRP A 261 5.08 -16.64 11.59
CA TRP A 261 6.49 -16.29 11.66
C TRP A 261 7.30 -17.01 10.58
N PRO A 262 8.13 -16.31 9.78
CA PRO A 262 8.91 -16.93 8.73
C PRO A 262 10.17 -17.56 9.33
N THR A 263 10.11 -18.87 9.59
CA THR A 263 11.23 -19.66 10.11
C THR A 263 11.91 -20.43 8.97
N PRO A 264 13.13 -20.97 9.16
CA PRO A 264 13.77 -21.83 8.17
C PRO A 264 12.97 -23.09 7.81
N ALA A 265 12.07 -23.54 8.69
CA ALA A 265 11.21 -24.71 8.47
C ALA A 265 9.85 -24.38 7.82
N GLY A 266 9.64 -23.11 7.44
CA GLY A 266 8.36 -22.59 6.98
C GLY A 266 7.69 -21.67 8.01
N TYR A 267 6.38 -21.49 7.92
CA TYR A 267 5.66 -20.61 8.84
C TYR A 267 5.32 -21.31 10.16
N GLN A 268 5.75 -20.73 11.29
CA GLN A 268 5.27 -21.09 12.63
C GLN A 268 4.12 -20.17 13.01
N VAL A 269 2.99 -20.73 13.46
CA VAL A 269 1.80 -19.95 13.80
C VAL A 269 1.74 -19.71 15.30
N GLN A 270 1.62 -18.44 15.70
CA GLN A 270 1.34 -18.00 17.07
C GLN A 270 -0.01 -17.31 17.11
N VAL A 271 -0.91 -17.76 17.99
CA VAL A 271 -2.25 -17.19 18.15
C VAL A 271 -2.35 -16.41 19.45
N VAL A 272 -2.77 -15.16 19.37
CA VAL A 272 -3.07 -14.30 20.51
C VAL A 272 -4.58 -14.07 20.57
N ARG A 273 -5.18 -14.44 21.71
CA ARG A 273 -6.62 -14.26 22.00
C ARG A 273 -6.79 -13.14 23.02
N ASP A 274 -8.04 -12.74 23.25
CA ASP A 274 -8.42 -11.74 24.25
C ASP A 274 -7.75 -10.37 24.01
N VAL A 275 -7.57 -10.00 22.74
CA VAL A 275 -6.98 -8.73 22.34
C VAL A 275 -8.04 -7.64 22.39
N THR A 276 -7.80 -6.58 23.16
CA THR A 276 -8.64 -5.39 23.14
C THR A 276 -8.25 -4.47 21.98
N PRO A 277 -9.20 -3.81 21.29
CA PRO A 277 -8.88 -2.81 20.27
C PRO A 277 -8.29 -1.53 20.89
N ASN A 278 -7.90 -0.58 20.03
CA ASN A 278 -7.42 0.77 20.34
C ASN A 278 -6.13 0.78 21.16
N GLN A 279 -5.18 -0.03 20.75
CA GLN A 279 -3.86 -0.10 21.37
C GLN A 279 -2.80 -0.57 20.37
N VAL A 280 -1.54 -0.40 20.76
CA VAL A 280 -0.41 -1.09 20.13
C VAL A 280 -0.14 -2.40 20.88
N LEU A 281 -0.46 -3.52 20.24
CA LEU A 281 -0.13 -4.87 20.72
C LEU A 281 1.31 -5.23 20.33
N HIS A 282 2.15 -5.50 21.33
CA HIS A 282 3.50 -6.04 21.12
C HIS A 282 3.48 -7.57 21.20
N ILE A 283 3.89 -8.24 20.12
CA ILE A 283 3.97 -9.71 20.05
C ILE A 283 5.42 -10.12 19.80
N ARG A 284 5.98 -10.85 20.77
CA ARG A 284 7.29 -11.49 20.64
C ARG A 284 7.12 -12.95 20.23
N GLU A 285 7.89 -13.38 19.24
CA GLU A 285 7.91 -14.78 18.75
C GLU A 285 8.20 -15.74 19.90
N SER A 286 7.39 -16.82 20.00
CA SER A 286 7.59 -17.85 21.02
C SER A 286 8.76 -18.79 20.67
N HIS A 287 9.28 -19.48 21.68
CA HIS A 287 10.41 -20.40 21.56
C HIS A 287 9.97 -21.86 21.34
N ASP A 288 8.70 -22.10 21.04
CA ASP A 288 8.13 -23.45 20.98
C ASP A 288 8.75 -24.29 19.85
#